data_AF-A0A815D9S8-F1
#
_entry.id   AF-A0A815D9S8-F1
#
_cell.length_a   1.000
_cell.length_b   1.000
_cell.length_c   1.000
_cell.angle_alpha   90.00
_cell.angle_beta   90.00
_cell.angle_gamma   90.00
#
_symmetry.space_group_name_H-M   'P 1'
#
loop_
_entity.id
_entity.type
_entity.pdbx_description
1 polymer ?
#
loop_
_entity_poly.entity_id
_entity_poly.type
_entity_poly.pdbx_seq_one_letter_code
_entity_poly.pdbx_strand_id
1 'polypeptide(L)'
;MGNTQSSTILNLPKIHLSNGNDEIFRPAPLPLDQDGFIVSFTVDQQNEMLEFFEKHGVVVVSNVLPNEQCQCSVDEVWLFLRDMCNRNIEPDKPESWIKGWPNFSKFGILGNDRWLYPQACDNRQNPNIYQVFRTLLGEHELTVNITRAGMMRPTKNIYFPSTNQTEDRDDWKTISEWLHLDMNPLTGRSTTFGFESVAEGHFDSSSDPSTAQIKSTNNGMRVRKLQGILALVDCREEDGGFHAVPGFQHFIQTWTKKNQQLCIDANQSGDPTTVQIPKDDPIRQYIQRMPIRKGSLLVWDSRLPHGNFPNNSNQMRIVQYLHMAPISDEAIRPYPLTKEDLPSEFHLSELGEKLYGFKSWESSLAKKRFREERNSRVLETANFERQVRTVMKSQ
;
A
#
# COMPACT_ATOMS: atom_id res chain seq x y z
N MET A 1 37.68 -8.80 -19.23
CA MET A 1 36.46 -9.07 -20.02
C MET A 1 35.40 -9.55 -19.04
N GLY A 2 34.63 -8.62 -18.47
CA GLY A 2 33.58 -8.93 -17.50
C GLY A 2 32.24 -8.62 -18.14
N ASN A 3 31.38 -9.64 -18.25
CA ASN A 3 30.03 -9.56 -18.80
C ASN A 3 29.22 -8.47 -18.11
N THR A 4 28.98 -7.36 -18.80
CA THR A 4 27.80 -6.53 -18.58
C THR A 4 26.60 -7.34 -19.02
N GLN A 5 25.88 -7.97 -18.08
CA GLN A 5 24.51 -8.40 -18.34
C GLN A 5 23.72 -7.13 -18.65
N SER A 6 23.42 -6.95 -19.94
CA SER A 6 22.48 -5.96 -20.43
C SER A 6 21.15 -6.23 -19.72
N SER A 7 20.78 -5.37 -18.77
CA SER A 7 19.44 -5.40 -18.17
C SER A 7 18.46 -5.09 -19.28
N THR A 8 17.82 -6.13 -19.81
CA THR A 8 16.70 -5.96 -20.72
C THR A 8 15.63 -5.25 -19.90
N ILE A 9 15.44 -3.96 -20.11
CA ILE A 9 14.27 -3.25 -19.59
C ILE A 9 13.09 -4.01 -20.18
N LEU A 10 12.34 -4.73 -19.34
CA LEU A 10 11.08 -5.31 -19.74
C LEU A 10 10.24 -4.14 -20.21
N ASN A 11 10.05 -4.02 -21.53
CA ASN A 11 9.15 -3.04 -22.10
C ASN A 11 7.76 -3.42 -21.62
N LEU A 12 7.30 -2.77 -20.55
CA LEU A 12 5.94 -2.96 -20.08
C LEU A 12 5.00 -2.69 -21.25
N PRO A 13 3.97 -3.54 -21.44
CA PRO A 13 2.93 -3.23 -22.39
C PRO A 13 2.35 -1.85 -22.04
N LYS A 14 2.06 -1.06 -23.07
CA LYS A 14 1.37 0.22 -22.87
C LYS A 14 0.10 -0.07 -22.08
N ILE A 15 -0.16 0.74 -21.06
CA ILE A 15 -1.39 0.64 -20.28
C ILE A 15 -2.56 0.64 -21.25
N HIS A 16 -3.26 -0.49 -21.32
CA HIS A 16 -4.46 -0.60 -22.12
C HIS A 16 -5.55 0.25 -21.47
N LEU A 17 -6.19 1.06 -22.29
CA LEU A 17 -7.31 1.88 -21.90
C LEU A 17 -8.46 1.46 -22.81
N SER A 18 -9.54 0.92 -22.24
CA SER A 18 -10.76 0.64 -23.01
C SER A 18 -11.19 1.89 -23.77
N ASN A 19 -11.81 1.78 -24.93
CA ASN A 19 -12.35 2.96 -25.62
C ASN A 19 -13.52 3.61 -24.83
N GLY A 20 -13.94 3.00 -23.73
CA GLY A 20 -15.03 3.44 -22.89
C GLY A 20 -16.38 3.30 -23.59
N ASN A 21 -16.54 2.20 -24.34
CA ASN A 21 -17.76 1.79 -25.04
C ASN A 21 -18.65 0.95 -24.10
N ASP A 22 -19.77 0.39 -24.60
CA ASP A 22 -20.60 -0.59 -23.89
C ASP A 22 -19.91 -1.96 -23.71
N GLU A 23 -18.64 -1.94 -23.27
CA GLU A 23 -17.91 -3.14 -22.88
C GLU A 23 -18.61 -3.78 -21.68
N ILE A 24 -18.93 -5.07 -21.80
CA ILE A 24 -19.51 -5.83 -20.71
C ILE A 24 -18.36 -6.36 -19.86
N PHE A 25 -18.23 -5.83 -18.64
CA PHE A 25 -17.23 -6.31 -17.70
C PHE A 25 -17.56 -7.72 -17.22
N ARG A 26 -16.69 -8.68 -17.52
CA ARG A 26 -16.80 -10.10 -17.14
C ARG A 26 -15.43 -10.66 -16.79
N PRO A 27 -14.91 -10.41 -15.58
CA PRO A 27 -13.60 -10.90 -15.19
C PRO A 27 -13.64 -12.41 -14.97
N ALA A 28 -12.53 -13.07 -15.30
CA ALA A 28 -12.34 -14.46 -14.91
C ALA A 28 -12.09 -14.56 -13.40
N PRO A 29 -12.56 -15.65 -12.74
CA PRO A 29 -12.11 -15.98 -11.39
C PRO A 29 -10.59 -16.11 -11.33
N LEU A 30 -9.98 -15.62 -10.25
CA LEU A 30 -8.58 -15.86 -9.97
C LEU A 30 -8.38 -17.35 -9.66
N PRO A 31 -7.36 -17.99 -10.24
CA PRO A 31 -7.08 -19.38 -9.95
C PRO A 31 -6.60 -19.55 -8.50
N LEU A 32 -7.09 -20.61 -7.86
CA LEU A 32 -6.62 -21.05 -6.55
C LEU A 32 -5.71 -22.27 -6.70
N ASP A 33 -4.72 -22.38 -5.81
CA ASP A 33 -3.93 -23.59 -5.65
C ASP A 33 -4.68 -24.67 -4.84
N GLN A 34 -4.05 -25.83 -4.67
CA GLN A 34 -4.64 -26.98 -4.00
C GLN A 34 -5.02 -26.76 -2.53
N ASP A 35 -4.42 -25.77 -1.85
CA ASP A 35 -4.72 -25.44 -0.45
C ASP A 35 -5.68 -24.25 -0.34
N GLY A 36 -6.23 -23.78 -1.48
CA GLY A 36 -7.20 -22.69 -1.52
C GLY A 36 -6.59 -21.29 -1.45
N PHE A 37 -5.28 -21.13 -1.64
CA PHE A 37 -4.65 -19.81 -1.79
C PHE A 37 -4.67 -19.34 -3.24
N ILE A 38 -4.60 -18.04 -3.48
CA ILE A 38 -4.42 -17.51 -4.85
C ILE A 38 -3.11 -18.07 -5.43
N VAL A 39 -3.15 -18.56 -6.68
CA VAL A 39 -1.93 -18.99 -7.39
C VAL A 39 -0.91 -17.86 -7.35
N SER A 40 0.31 -18.22 -6.95
CA SER A 40 1.40 -17.29 -6.74
C SER A 40 2.61 -17.65 -7.59
N PHE A 41 3.52 -16.68 -7.72
CA PHE A 41 4.74 -16.78 -8.50
C PHE A 41 5.95 -16.61 -7.58
N THR A 42 7.14 -17.03 -7.99
CA THR A 42 8.39 -16.64 -7.34
C THR A 42 8.96 -15.39 -8.00
N VAL A 43 9.90 -14.72 -7.33
CA VAL A 43 10.56 -13.50 -7.83
C VAL A 43 11.26 -13.73 -9.19
N ASP A 44 11.68 -14.96 -9.48
CA ASP A 44 12.35 -15.34 -10.72
C ASP A 44 11.39 -15.50 -11.91
N GLN A 45 10.09 -15.69 -11.65
CA GLN A 45 9.04 -15.88 -12.66
C GLN A 45 8.49 -14.53 -13.17
N GLN A 46 9.39 -13.65 -13.62
CA GLN A 46 9.06 -12.26 -13.91
C GLN A 46 8.04 -12.11 -15.05
N ASN A 47 8.14 -12.92 -16.10
CA ASN A 47 7.24 -12.84 -17.23
C ASN A 47 5.84 -13.34 -16.88
N GLU A 48 5.77 -14.45 -16.15
CA GLU A 48 4.52 -15.09 -15.74
C GLU A 48 3.76 -14.22 -14.74
N MET A 49 4.47 -13.66 -13.75
CA MET A 49 3.85 -12.75 -12.78
C MET A 49 3.39 -11.45 -13.45
N LEU A 50 4.15 -10.95 -14.44
CA LEU A 50 3.76 -9.76 -15.19
C LEU A 50 2.53 -10.04 -16.08
N GLU A 51 2.50 -11.15 -16.81
CA GLU A 51 1.35 -11.55 -17.63
C GLU A 51 0.08 -11.70 -16.78
N PHE A 52 0.21 -12.34 -15.62
CA PHE A 52 -0.88 -12.47 -14.65
C PHE A 52 -1.34 -11.09 -14.14
N PHE A 53 -0.39 -10.24 -13.77
CA PHE A 53 -0.69 -8.89 -13.29
C PHE A 53 -1.35 -8.02 -14.37
N GLU A 54 -0.90 -8.05 -15.63
CA GLU A 54 -1.54 -7.27 -16.70
C GLU A 54 -2.97 -7.73 -16.93
N LYS A 55 -3.22 -9.04 -16.88
CA LYS A 55 -4.56 -9.60 -17.06
C LYS A 55 -5.50 -9.24 -15.90
N HIS A 56 -5.05 -9.38 -14.66
CA HIS A 56 -5.92 -9.33 -13.48
C HIS A 56 -5.79 -8.04 -12.66
N GLY A 57 -4.74 -7.26 -12.86
CA GLY A 57 -4.41 -6.05 -12.10
C GLY A 57 -3.97 -6.34 -10.66
N VAL A 58 -3.73 -7.60 -10.34
CA VAL A 58 -3.28 -8.09 -9.04
C VAL A 58 -2.40 -9.32 -9.25
N VAL A 59 -1.40 -9.51 -8.38
CA VAL A 59 -0.54 -10.68 -8.39
C VAL A 59 -0.06 -10.99 -6.97
N VAL A 60 0.19 -12.27 -6.69
CA VAL A 60 0.79 -12.73 -5.45
C VAL A 60 2.18 -13.31 -5.77
N VAL A 61 3.20 -12.80 -5.09
CA VAL A 61 4.57 -13.32 -5.18
C VAL A 61 4.93 -13.99 -3.85
N SER A 62 5.14 -15.30 -3.90
CA SER A 62 5.44 -16.14 -2.75
C SER A 62 6.91 -16.06 -2.35
N ASN A 63 7.18 -16.41 -1.10
CA ASN A 63 8.53 -16.55 -0.55
C ASN A 63 9.40 -15.28 -0.69
N VAL A 64 8.80 -14.10 -0.65
CA VAL A 64 9.56 -12.84 -0.65
C VAL A 64 10.18 -12.56 0.72
N LEU A 65 9.56 -13.06 1.79
CA LEU A 65 10.01 -12.92 3.16
C LEU A 65 10.12 -14.30 3.84
N PRO A 66 11.29 -14.69 4.40
CA PRO A 66 11.45 -15.92 5.14
C PRO A 66 10.58 -16.01 6.41
N ASN A 67 10.27 -17.24 6.83
CA ASN A 67 9.41 -17.50 8.00
C ASN A 67 9.89 -16.85 9.30
N GLU A 68 11.21 -16.78 9.51
CA GLU A 68 11.82 -16.12 10.67
C GLU A 68 11.56 -14.61 10.65
N GLN A 69 11.80 -13.95 9.52
CA GLN A 69 11.53 -12.52 9.35
C GLN A 69 10.03 -12.19 9.46
N CYS A 70 9.16 -13.08 8.98
CA CYS A 70 7.73 -12.97 9.24
C CYS A 70 7.42 -13.04 10.74
N GLN A 71 8.07 -13.94 11.49
CA GLN A 71 7.85 -14.05 12.94
C GLN A 71 8.34 -12.79 13.67
N CYS A 72 9.56 -12.31 13.37
CA CYS A 72 10.08 -11.04 13.90
C CYS A 72 9.10 -9.88 13.62
N SER A 73 8.51 -9.86 12.41
CA SER A 73 7.52 -8.85 12.04
C SER A 73 6.24 -8.97 12.88
N VAL A 74 5.75 -10.18 13.14
CA VAL A 74 4.57 -10.40 14.00
C VAL A 74 4.85 -9.92 15.43
N ASP A 75 6.01 -10.24 15.97
CA ASP A 75 6.43 -9.83 17.31
C ASP A 75 6.49 -8.29 17.40
N GLU A 76 7.02 -7.64 16.37
CA GLU A 76 7.03 -6.17 16.26
C GLU A 76 5.65 -5.55 16.09
N VAL A 77 4.70 -6.20 15.40
CA VAL A 77 3.31 -5.71 15.34
C VAL A 77 2.69 -5.73 16.73
N TRP A 78 2.97 -6.76 17.54
CA TRP A 78 2.50 -6.80 18.93
C TRP A 78 3.16 -5.73 19.80
N LEU A 79 4.45 -5.47 19.65
CA LEU A 79 5.12 -4.36 20.33
C LEU A 79 4.50 -3.01 19.94
N PHE A 80 4.30 -2.79 18.64
CA PHE A 80 3.65 -1.60 18.12
C PHE A 80 2.23 -1.42 18.67
N LEU A 81 1.44 -2.50 18.72
CA LEU A 81 0.11 -2.50 19.31
C LEU A 81 0.14 -2.18 20.81
N ARG A 82 1.12 -2.71 21.55
CA ARG A 82 1.31 -2.38 22.97
C ARG A 82 1.62 -0.90 23.16
N ASP A 83 2.51 -0.34 22.34
CA ASP A 83 2.87 1.07 22.45
C ASP A 83 1.67 1.98 22.09
N MET A 84 0.87 1.66 21.08
CA MET A 84 -0.37 2.38 20.75
C MET A 84 -1.44 2.29 21.85
N CYS A 85 -1.48 1.19 22.60
CA CYS A 85 -2.54 0.88 23.55
C CYS A 85 -2.11 1.05 25.01
N ASN A 86 -1.12 1.90 25.27
CA ASN A 86 -0.59 2.18 26.62
C ASN A 86 -0.19 0.92 27.39
N ARG A 87 0.36 -0.08 26.68
CA ARG A 87 0.82 -1.38 27.20
C ARG A 87 -0.26 -2.24 27.87
N ASN A 88 -1.52 -2.00 27.54
CA ASN A 88 -2.66 -2.73 28.12
C ASN A 88 -3.14 -3.89 27.26
N ILE A 89 -2.46 -4.21 26.15
CA ILE A 89 -2.79 -5.31 25.26
C ILE A 89 -1.73 -6.40 25.40
N GLU A 90 -2.16 -7.65 25.54
CA GLU A 90 -1.27 -8.81 25.63
C GLU A 90 -1.64 -9.87 24.56
N PRO A 91 -0.68 -10.46 23.83
CA PRO A 91 -0.94 -11.38 22.71
C PRO A 91 -1.68 -12.68 23.06
N ASP A 92 -1.62 -13.10 24.31
CA ASP A 92 -2.18 -14.37 24.80
C ASP A 92 -3.43 -14.18 25.67
N LYS A 93 -3.93 -12.93 25.79
CA LYS A 93 -5.08 -12.59 26.64
C LYS A 93 -6.14 -11.80 25.86
N PRO A 94 -7.08 -12.48 25.18
CA PRO A 94 -8.13 -11.81 24.41
C PRO A 94 -9.00 -10.83 25.20
N GLU A 95 -9.08 -10.97 26.53
CA GLU A 95 -9.72 -10.02 27.44
C GLU A 95 -9.15 -8.61 27.29
N SER A 96 -7.84 -8.53 27.06
CA SER A 96 -7.13 -7.27 26.88
C SER A 96 -7.50 -6.57 25.56
N TRP A 97 -8.08 -7.30 24.60
CA TRP A 97 -8.45 -6.77 23.29
C TRP A 97 -9.87 -6.21 23.25
N ILE A 98 -10.66 -6.42 24.31
CA ILE A 98 -12.06 -5.96 24.42
C ILE A 98 -12.11 -4.44 24.44
N LYS A 99 -11.19 -3.81 25.18
CA LYS A 99 -11.07 -2.35 25.32
C LYS A 99 -9.67 -1.93 24.89
N GLY A 100 -9.57 -0.81 24.18
CA GLY A 100 -8.26 -0.25 23.78
C GLY A 100 -7.75 -0.71 22.42
N TRP A 101 -8.45 -1.58 21.70
CA TRP A 101 -8.07 -1.94 20.34
C TRP A 101 -8.14 -0.71 19.39
N PRO A 102 -7.20 -0.52 18.44
CA PRO A 102 -7.11 0.73 17.66
C PRO A 102 -8.36 1.13 16.86
N ASN A 103 -8.55 2.45 16.70
CA ASN A 103 -9.75 3.07 16.11
C ASN A 103 -10.05 2.64 14.65
N PHE A 104 -9.03 2.28 13.87
CA PHE A 104 -9.20 1.85 12.46
C PHE A 104 -9.37 0.34 12.29
N SER A 105 -9.56 -0.38 13.38
CA SER A 105 -9.74 -1.83 13.36
C SER A 105 -10.95 -2.30 12.59
N LYS A 106 -11.98 -1.47 12.43
CA LYS A 106 -13.13 -1.77 11.56
C LYS A 106 -12.77 -1.84 10.08
N PHE A 107 -11.61 -1.33 9.70
CA PHE A 107 -11.02 -1.46 8.37
C PHE A 107 -9.89 -2.51 8.32
N GLY A 108 -9.58 -3.18 9.44
CA GLY A 108 -8.45 -4.12 9.54
C GLY A 108 -7.07 -3.45 9.63
N ILE A 109 -7.03 -2.18 10.02
CA ILE A 109 -5.82 -1.35 10.06
C ILE A 109 -5.53 -0.90 11.50
N LEU A 110 -4.26 -0.89 11.90
CA LEU A 110 -3.82 -0.42 13.22
C LEU A 110 -3.49 1.09 13.19
N GLY A 111 -4.52 1.92 13.10
CA GLY A 111 -4.40 3.39 13.24
C GLY A 111 -3.76 4.10 12.04
N ASN A 112 -3.17 5.27 12.27
CA ASN A 112 -2.41 6.05 11.27
C ASN A 112 -0.91 6.11 11.53
N ASP A 113 -0.47 5.54 12.64
CA ASP A 113 0.90 5.63 13.12
C ASP A 113 1.85 4.86 12.20
N ARG A 114 3.05 5.41 12.05
CA ARG A 114 4.07 4.86 11.16
C ARG A 114 4.76 3.69 11.87
N TRP A 115 4.70 2.52 11.26
CA TRP A 115 5.33 1.34 11.83
C TRP A 115 6.83 1.31 11.46
N LEU A 116 7.64 1.98 12.28
CA LEU A 116 9.08 2.14 12.17
C LEU A 116 9.80 1.30 13.24
N TYR A 117 9.77 -0.02 13.09
CA TYR A 117 10.53 -0.97 13.90
C TYR A 117 11.58 -1.66 13.03
N PRO A 118 12.65 -2.25 13.61
CA PRO A 118 13.78 -2.80 12.85
C PRO A 118 13.37 -3.74 11.70
N GLN A 119 12.59 -4.79 11.96
CA GLN A 119 12.15 -5.75 10.96
C GLN A 119 11.17 -5.10 9.95
N ALA A 120 10.27 -4.23 10.41
CA ALA A 120 9.41 -3.47 9.51
C ALA A 120 10.22 -2.63 8.51
N CYS A 121 11.35 -2.07 8.94
CA CYS A 121 12.28 -1.34 8.08
C CYS A 121 13.08 -2.28 7.17
N ASP A 122 13.54 -3.43 7.67
CA ASP A 122 14.22 -4.43 6.85
C ASP A 122 13.32 -4.96 5.71
N ASN A 123 12.04 -5.18 5.98
CA ASN A 123 11.07 -5.58 4.96
C ASN A 123 10.99 -4.55 3.82
N ARG A 124 11.09 -3.25 4.12
CA ARG A 124 11.03 -2.16 3.12
C ARG A 124 12.25 -2.08 2.22
N GLN A 125 13.41 -2.57 2.68
CA GLN A 125 14.63 -2.64 1.88
C GLN A 125 14.94 -4.05 1.34
N ASN A 126 14.01 -5.00 1.49
CA ASN A 126 14.20 -6.37 1.05
C ASN A 126 14.38 -6.44 -0.48
N PRO A 127 15.48 -7.02 -1.00
CA PRO A 127 15.74 -7.09 -2.44
C PRO A 127 14.67 -7.81 -3.27
N ASN A 128 14.03 -8.85 -2.71
CA ASN A 128 12.96 -9.58 -3.39
C ASN A 128 11.73 -8.68 -3.57
N ILE A 129 11.33 -7.97 -2.51
CA ILE A 129 10.21 -7.03 -2.55
C ILE A 129 10.50 -5.91 -3.57
N TYR A 130 11.72 -5.34 -3.53
CA TYR A 130 12.16 -4.37 -4.53
C TYR A 130 12.07 -4.92 -5.96
N GLN A 131 12.54 -6.15 -6.20
CA GLN A 131 12.52 -6.76 -7.53
C GLN A 131 11.09 -6.97 -8.04
N VAL A 132 10.14 -7.31 -7.17
CA VAL A 132 8.72 -7.40 -7.54
C VAL A 132 8.19 -6.05 -8.01
N PHE A 133 8.32 -5.00 -7.20
CA PHE A 133 7.84 -3.67 -7.58
C PHE A 133 8.53 -3.13 -8.83
N ARG A 134 9.85 -3.32 -8.94
CA ARG A 134 10.63 -2.95 -10.14
C ARG A 134 10.09 -3.61 -11.39
N THR A 135 9.76 -4.90 -11.33
CA THR A 135 9.23 -5.63 -12.48
C THR A 135 7.86 -5.11 -12.88
N LEU A 136 6.95 -4.93 -11.90
CA LEU A 136 5.57 -4.52 -12.16
C LEU A 136 5.45 -3.04 -12.59
N LEU A 137 6.36 -2.18 -12.12
CA LEU A 137 6.46 -0.77 -12.51
C LEU A 137 7.27 -0.56 -13.79
N GLY A 138 8.11 -1.52 -14.18
CA GLY A 138 9.02 -1.37 -15.33
C GLY A 138 10.09 -0.31 -15.10
N GLU A 139 10.37 0.03 -13.84
CA GLU A 139 11.29 1.09 -13.42
C GLU A 139 12.16 0.60 -12.27
N HIS A 140 13.42 0.98 -12.27
CA HIS A 140 14.42 0.60 -11.27
C HIS A 140 14.65 1.67 -10.20
N GLU A 141 14.42 2.94 -10.52
CA GLU A 141 14.60 4.04 -9.56
C GLU A 141 13.31 4.24 -8.75
N LEU A 142 13.26 3.62 -7.57
CA LEU A 142 12.07 3.57 -6.72
C LEU A 142 12.29 4.26 -5.37
N THR A 143 11.19 4.67 -4.76
CA THR A 143 11.11 5.08 -3.34
C THR A 143 10.10 4.19 -2.62
N VAL A 144 10.33 3.90 -1.34
CA VAL A 144 9.45 3.09 -0.50
C VAL A 144 8.61 3.96 0.42
N ASN A 145 7.36 3.56 0.67
CA ASN A 145 6.52 4.29 1.62
C ASN A 145 6.82 3.90 3.08
N ILE A 146 6.53 4.84 3.98
CA ILE A 146 6.55 4.66 5.42
C ILE A 146 5.11 4.60 5.93
N THR A 147 4.70 3.40 6.31
CA THR A 147 3.29 2.98 6.35
C THR A 147 3.05 2.09 7.58
N ARG A 148 1.86 1.51 7.67
CA ARG A 148 1.24 0.93 8.85
C ARG A 148 1.30 -0.60 8.83
N ALA A 149 1.05 -1.18 9.99
CA ALA A 149 0.62 -2.56 10.13
C ALA A 149 -0.90 -2.70 9.96
N GLY A 150 -1.33 -3.85 9.45
CA GLY A 150 -2.73 -4.27 9.44
C GLY A 150 -2.93 -5.50 10.30
N MET A 151 -3.96 -5.50 11.13
CA MET A 151 -4.28 -6.63 12.00
C MET A 151 -5.79 -6.77 12.18
N MET A 152 -6.30 -7.97 11.93
CA MET A 152 -7.67 -8.35 12.26
C MET A 152 -7.65 -9.36 13.40
N ARG A 153 -8.51 -9.10 14.40
CA ARG A 153 -8.74 -10.04 15.49
C ARG A 153 -9.43 -11.30 14.96
N PRO A 154 -9.21 -12.46 15.60
CA PRO A 154 -10.09 -13.62 15.40
C PRO A 154 -11.51 -13.23 15.81
N THR A 155 -12.52 -13.92 15.29
CA THR A 155 -13.93 -13.61 15.58
C THR A 155 -14.74 -14.83 15.98
N LYS A 156 -14.20 -16.03 15.80
CA LYS A 156 -14.85 -17.30 16.11
C LYS A 156 -14.04 -18.11 17.10
N ASN A 157 -14.72 -18.82 18.00
CA ASN A 157 -14.12 -19.77 18.94
C ASN A 157 -12.91 -19.22 19.73
N ILE A 158 -13.03 -18.02 20.28
CA ILE A 158 -11.93 -17.36 21.01
C ILE A 158 -11.97 -17.82 22.48
N TYR A 159 -10.88 -18.41 22.95
CA TYR A 159 -10.74 -18.81 24.35
C TYR A 159 -10.30 -17.63 25.23
N PHE A 160 -11.05 -17.36 26.31
CA PHE A 160 -10.78 -16.33 27.30
C PHE A 160 -10.24 -16.98 28.59
N PRO A 161 -8.93 -16.93 28.86
CA PRO A 161 -8.33 -17.55 30.06
C PRO A 161 -8.92 -17.08 31.39
N SER A 162 -9.37 -15.83 31.48
CA SER A 162 -9.92 -15.25 32.72
C SER A 162 -11.25 -15.87 33.17
N THR A 163 -12.06 -16.32 32.22
CA THR A 163 -13.38 -16.94 32.45
C THR A 163 -13.38 -18.43 32.17
N ASN A 164 -12.32 -18.96 31.54
CA ASN A 164 -12.24 -20.34 31.04
C ASN A 164 -13.41 -20.67 30.08
N GLN A 165 -13.78 -19.72 29.23
CA GLN A 165 -14.88 -19.83 28.27
C GLN A 165 -14.39 -19.59 26.84
N THR A 166 -15.12 -20.15 25.87
CA THR A 166 -14.92 -19.91 24.45
C THR A 166 -16.11 -19.14 23.89
N GLU A 167 -15.85 -18.00 23.25
CA GLU A 167 -16.88 -17.11 22.75
C GLU A 167 -16.61 -16.65 21.31
N ASP A 168 -17.69 -16.35 20.59
CA ASP A 168 -17.64 -15.65 19.31
C ASP A 168 -17.68 -14.13 19.54
N ARG A 169 -16.94 -13.38 18.72
CA ARG A 169 -16.81 -11.92 18.79
C ARG A 169 -17.15 -11.28 17.44
N ASP A 170 -18.42 -11.37 17.06
CA ASP A 170 -18.91 -10.70 15.85
C ASP A 170 -18.76 -9.16 15.93
N ASP A 171 -18.73 -8.59 17.14
CA ASP A 171 -18.42 -7.18 17.38
C ASP A 171 -16.98 -6.80 17.00
N TRP A 172 -16.07 -7.76 16.83
CA TRP A 172 -14.69 -7.52 16.40
C TRP A 172 -14.51 -7.52 14.88
N LYS A 173 -15.51 -7.96 14.11
CA LYS A 173 -15.49 -7.98 12.65
C LYS A 173 -15.24 -6.59 12.06
N THR A 174 -14.52 -6.57 10.95
CA THR A 174 -14.44 -5.40 10.06
C THR A 174 -15.79 -5.17 9.39
N ILE A 175 -15.94 -4.02 8.73
CA ILE A 175 -17.13 -3.74 7.91
C ILE A 175 -17.16 -4.66 6.68
N SER A 176 -18.35 -5.14 6.31
CA SER A 176 -18.52 -6.17 5.27
C SER A 176 -18.57 -5.65 3.84
N GLU A 177 -18.79 -4.35 3.64
CA GLU A 177 -19.11 -3.76 2.33
C GLU A 177 -18.08 -2.72 1.85
N TRP A 178 -16.88 -2.70 2.45
CA TRP A 178 -15.85 -1.73 2.11
C TRP A 178 -15.24 -2.05 0.74
N LEU A 179 -15.61 -1.23 -0.26
CA LEU A 179 -15.06 -1.28 -1.61
C LEU A 179 -14.85 0.14 -2.10
N HIS A 180 -13.62 0.47 -2.44
CA HIS A 180 -13.21 1.82 -2.82
C HIS A 180 -12.03 1.78 -3.79
N LEU A 181 -11.80 2.93 -4.43
CA LEU A 181 -10.56 3.26 -5.10
C LEU A 181 -9.79 4.25 -4.23
N ASP A 182 -8.50 4.02 -4.04
CA ASP A 182 -7.55 4.98 -3.44
C ASP A 182 -7.03 6.01 -4.47
N MET A 183 -7.85 6.23 -5.48
CA MET A 183 -7.67 7.28 -6.46
C MET A 183 -9.02 7.75 -6.96
N ASN A 184 -9.07 9.00 -7.39
CA ASN A 184 -10.14 9.55 -8.18
C ASN A 184 -9.81 9.35 -9.68
N PRO A 185 -10.52 8.47 -10.40
CA PRO A 185 -10.20 8.16 -11.79
C PRO A 185 -10.57 9.29 -12.76
N LEU A 186 -11.37 10.27 -12.34
CA LEU A 186 -11.70 11.45 -13.13
C LEU A 186 -10.60 12.52 -13.05
N THR A 187 -10.07 12.77 -11.85
CA THR A 187 -9.09 13.86 -11.62
C THR A 187 -7.64 13.36 -11.56
N GLY A 188 -7.43 12.09 -11.28
CA GLY A 188 -6.12 11.46 -11.11
C GLY A 188 -5.47 11.67 -9.76
N ARG A 189 -6.18 12.31 -8.83
CA ARG A 189 -5.80 12.40 -7.43
C ARG A 189 -5.70 10.99 -6.87
N SER A 190 -4.58 10.67 -6.22
CA SER A 190 -4.34 9.38 -5.58
C SER A 190 -3.84 9.64 -4.17
N THR A 191 -4.13 8.72 -3.25
CA THR A 191 -3.54 8.79 -1.92
C THR A 191 -2.01 8.78 -2.03
N THR A 192 -1.37 9.63 -1.23
CA THR A 192 0.10 9.68 -1.09
C THR A 192 0.53 9.15 0.28
N PHE A 193 -0.36 8.42 0.97
CA PHE A 193 -0.14 8.01 2.35
C PHE A 193 1.15 7.20 2.52
N GLY A 194 2.05 7.73 3.35
CA GLY A 194 3.36 7.14 3.60
C GLY A 194 4.47 7.66 2.69
N PHE A 195 4.17 8.62 1.83
CA PHE A 195 5.12 9.48 1.15
C PHE A 195 4.97 10.93 1.64
N GLU A 196 5.92 11.79 1.29
CA GLU A 196 5.68 13.24 1.35
C GLU A 196 4.84 13.63 0.11
N SER A 197 3.75 14.36 0.34
CA SER A 197 2.88 14.85 -0.74
C SER A 197 3.46 16.12 -1.35
N VAL A 198 3.59 16.17 -2.68
CA VAL A 198 4.09 17.36 -3.39
C VAL A 198 2.91 18.22 -3.83
N ALA A 199 2.50 19.19 -3.00
CA ALA A 199 1.30 20.00 -3.21
C ALA A 199 1.23 20.74 -4.56
N GLU A 200 2.37 21.06 -5.18
CA GLU A 200 2.46 21.84 -6.42
C GLU A 200 2.46 21.01 -7.71
N GLY A 201 2.76 19.71 -7.67
CA GLY A 201 2.92 18.87 -8.87
C GLY A 201 1.61 18.37 -9.47
N HIS A 202 0.48 18.72 -8.87
CA HIS A 202 -0.68 17.83 -8.94
C HIS A 202 -1.78 18.21 -9.93
N PHE A 203 -1.82 19.41 -10.50
CA PHE A 203 -3.06 19.86 -11.12
C PHE A 203 -2.87 20.66 -12.40
N ASP A 204 -3.72 20.37 -13.39
CA ASP A 204 -4.19 21.40 -14.32
C ASP A 204 -4.68 22.56 -13.46
N SER A 205 -4.07 23.74 -13.64
CA SER A 205 -4.31 24.98 -12.89
C SER A 205 -5.71 25.55 -13.11
N SER A 206 -6.67 24.75 -13.58
CA SER A 206 -8.08 25.09 -13.54
C SER A 206 -8.47 25.16 -12.07
N SER A 207 -8.49 26.38 -11.53
CA SER A 207 -8.81 26.77 -10.16
C SER A 207 -10.21 26.38 -9.66
N ASP A 208 -10.90 25.50 -10.39
CA ASP A 208 -12.25 25.06 -10.14
C ASP A 208 -12.40 23.54 -10.42
N PRO A 209 -12.65 22.71 -9.39
CA PRO A 209 -13.01 21.30 -9.49
C PRO A 209 -14.12 20.97 -10.51
N SER A 210 -15.03 21.91 -10.77
CA SER A 210 -16.11 21.74 -11.75
C SER A 210 -15.64 21.88 -13.20
N THR A 211 -14.46 22.48 -13.42
CA THR A 211 -13.85 22.69 -14.75
C THR A 211 -12.82 21.62 -15.14
N ALA A 212 -12.42 20.77 -14.18
CA ALA A 212 -11.52 19.63 -14.41
C ALA A 212 -12.07 18.60 -15.42
N GLN A 213 -13.36 18.68 -15.77
CA GLN A 213 -14.04 17.74 -16.64
C GLN A 213 -13.73 17.83 -18.14
N ILE A 214 -13.00 18.83 -18.65
CA ILE A 214 -13.00 19.08 -20.11
C ILE A 214 -11.65 18.85 -20.82
N LYS A 215 -10.49 18.95 -20.16
CA LYS A 215 -9.20 19.03 -20.89
C LYS A 215 -8.32 17.79 -20.95
N SER A 216 -8.58 16.72 -20.21
CA SER A 216 -7.82 15.47 -20.40
C SER A 216 -8.62 14.26 -19.95
N THR A 217 -9.04 13.46 -20.92
CA THR A 217 -9.78 12.20 -20.75
C THR A 217 -8.98 11.08 -20.07
N ASN A 218 -7.88 11.38 -19.36
CA ASN A 218 -6.90 10.38 -18.93
C ASN A 218 -6.10 10.70 -17.65
N ASN A 219 -6.49 11.73 -16.88
CA ASN A 219 -5.76 12.18 -15.68
C ASN A 219 -5.81 11.13 -14.57
N GLY A 220 -4.76 10.30 -14.44
CA GLY A 220 -4.62 9.27 -13.40
C GLY A 220 -4.68 7.83 -13.88
N MET A 221 -5.39 7.55 -14.98
CA MET A 221 -5.52 6.18 -15.50
C MET A 221 -4.32 5.74 -16.37
N ARG A 222 -3.48 6.71 -16.77
CA ARG A 222 -2.28 6.50 -17.61
C ARG A 222 -0.98 6.29 -16.82
N VAL A 223 -0.99 6.53 -15.52
CA VAL A 223 0.18 6.30 -14.66
C VAL A 223 -0.14 5.09 -13.80
N ARG A 224 0.68 4.05 -13.93
CA ARG A 224 0.56 2.87 -13.09
C ARG A 224 1.02 3.22 -11.68
N LYS A 225 0.10 3.13 -10.73
CA LYS A 225 0.40 3.21 -9.30
C LYS A 225 0.07 1.87 -8.69
N LEU A 226 0.98 1.36 -7.86
CA LEU A 226 0.83 0.06 -7.23
C LEU A 226 0.60 0.24 -5.74
N GLN A 227 -0.04 -0.74 -5.13
CA GLN A 227 -0.12 -0.90 -3.69
C GLN A 227 0.22 -2.33 -3.32
N GLY A 228 0.57 -2.58 -2.06
CA GLY A 228 1.00 -3.90 -1.64
C GLY A 228 0.75 -4.21 -0.17
N ILE A 229 0.58 -5.51 0.08
CA ILE A 229 0.38 -6.13 1.38
C ILE A 229 1.33 -7.31 1.49
N LEU A 230 2.17 -7.31 2.52
CA LEU A 230 3.05 -8.42 2.87
C LEU A 230 2.41 -9.27 3.97
N ALA A 231 2.08 -10.52 3.65
CA ALA A 231 1.48 -11.46 4.59
C ALA A 231 2.49 -11.93 5.64
N LEU A 232 2.26 -11.64 6.92
CA LEU A 232 3.15 -12.05 8.02
C LEU A 232 2.72 -13.38 8.66
N VAL A 233 1.47 -13.79 8.40
CA VAL A 233 0.87 -15.07 8.74
C VAL A 233 0.08 -15.58 7.52
N ASP A 234 -0.31 -16.85 7.53
CA ASP A 234 -1.28 -17.34 6.54
C ASP A 234 -2.58 -16.55 6.69
N CYS A 235 -3.10 -16.07 5.57
CA CYS A 235 -4.37 -15.35 5.50
C CYS A 235 -5.32 -16.21 4.65
N ARG A 236 -6.03 -17.16 5.25
CA ARG A 236 -7.05 -17.94 4.55
C ARG A 236 -8.30 -17.09 4.32
N GLU A 237 -9.23 -17.59 3.51
CA GLU A 237 -10.44 -16.84 3.20
C GLU A 237 -11.24 -16.54 4.48
N GLU A 238 -11.37 -17.51 5.37
CA GLU A 238 -12.04 -17.34 6.67
C GLU A 238 -11.36 -16.34 7.60
N ASP A 239 -10.07 -16.03 7.39
CA ASP A 239 -9.32 -15.09 8.24
C ASP A 239 -9.61 -13.62 7.90
N GLY A 240 -10.44 -13.38 6.89
CA GLY A 240 -10.72 -12.04 6.37
C GLY A 240 -9.54 -11.48 5.58
N GLY A 241 -9.55 -10.18 5.34
CA GLY A 241 -8.44 -9.52 4.66
C GLY A 241 -8.81 -8.99 3.29
N PHE A 242 -7.89 -9.07 2.34
CA PHE A 242 -7.98 -8.33 1.09
C PHE A 242 -9.00 -8.94 0.11
N HIS A 243 -9.80 -8.08 -0.49
CA HIS A 243 -10.62 -8.40 -1.66
C HIS A 243 -10.54 -7.25 -2.67
N ALA A 244 -10.72 -7.59 -3.94
CA ALA A 244 -10.77 -6.61 -5.01
C ALA A 244 -11.65 -7.07 -6.16
N VAL A 245 -11.78 -6.24 -7.20
CA VAL A 245 -12.42 -6.58 -8.46
C VAL A 245 -11.34 -6.76 -9.55
N PRO A 246 -10.84 -7.99 -9.80
CA PRO A 246 -9.76 -8.23 -10.75
C PRO A 246 -10.15 -7.83 -12.18
N GLY A 247 -9.21 -7.29 -12.94
CA GLY A 247 -9.40 -6.85 -14.33
C GLY A 247 -10.09 -5.49 -14.47
N PHE A 248 -10.53 -4.85 -13.37
CA PHE A 248 -11.22 -3.57 -13.42
C PHE A 248 -10.37 -2.44 -14.00
N GLN A 249 -9.04 -2.52 -13.93
CA GLN A 249 -8.15 -1.54 -14.55
C GLN A 249 -8.35 -1.41 -16.08
N HIS A 250 -8.89 -2.45 -16.73
CA HIS A 250 -9.25 -2.41 -18.14
C HIS A 250 -10.63 -1.77 -18.38
N PHE A 251 -11.50 -1.77 -17.37
CA PHE A 251 -12.88 -1.29 -17.45
C PHE A 251 -13.10 0.09 -16.79
N ILE A 252 -12.12 0.58 -16.02
CA ILE A 252 -12.22 1.79 -15.21
C ILE A 252 -12.69 3.00 -16.02
N GLN A 253 -12.29 3.16 -17.27
CA GLN A 253 -12.74 4.29 -18.10
C GLN A 253 -14.24 4.25 -18.37
N THR A 254 -14.78 3.07 -18.74
CA THR A 254 -16.22 2.88 -18.92
C THR A 254 -16.97 3.16 -17.63
N TRP A 255 -16.47 2.64 -16.50
CA TRP A 255 -17.06 2.87 -15.19
C TRP A 255 -17.05 4.35 -14.80
N THR A 256 -15.92 5.05 -14.98
CA THR A 256 -15.78 6.47 -14.66
C THR A 256 -16.68 7.34 -15.52
N LYS A 257 -16.86 7.05 -16.83
CA LYS A 257 -17.81 7.76 -17.69
C LYS A 257 -19.25 7.65 -17.18
N LYS A 258 -19.65 6.47 -16.69
CA LYS A 258 -21.00 6.22 -16.15
C LYS A 258 -21.19 6.83 -14.75
N ASN A 259 -20.10 7.01 -14.00
CA ASN A 259 -20.09 7.46 -12.60
C ASN A 259 -19.36 8.80 -12.42
N GLN A 260 -19.43 9.71 -13.40
CA GLN A 260 -18.71 10.99 -13.34
C GLN A 260 -19.13 11.83 -12.15
N GLN A 261 -20.43 11.94 -11.88
CA GLN A 261 -20.93 12.76 -10.76
C GLN A 261 -20.40 12.24 -9.42
N LEU A 262 -20.41 10.92 -9.21
CA LEU A 262 -19.82 10.30 -8.02
C LEU A 262 -18.34 10.68 -7.85
N CYS A 263 -17.57 10.68 -8.94
CA CYS A 263 -16.15 11.07 -8.90
C CYS A 263 -15.96 12.57 -8.62
N ILE A 264 -16.87 13.44 -9.10
CA ILE A 264 -16.85 14.88 -8.77
C ILE A 264 -17.18 15.09 -7.29
N ASP A 265 -18.22 14.43 -6.79
CA ASP A 265 -18.69 14.57 -5.40
C ASP A 265 -17.60 14.13 -4.42
N ALA A 266 -16.91 13.02 -4.73
CA ALA A 266 -15.74 12.59 -3.97
C ALA A 266 -14.64 13.66 -3.92
N ASN A 267 -14.43 14.41 -5.01
CA ASN A 267 -13.45 15.49 -5.06
C ASN A 267 -13.83 16.71 -4.21
N GLN A 268 -15.13 16.89 -3.95
CA GLN A 268 -15.66 17.94 -3.05
C GLN A 268 -15.75 17.45 -1.60
N SER A 269 -15.62 16.15 -1.38
CA SER A 269 -15.52 15.56 -0.05
C SER A 269 -14.16 15.90 0.59
N GLY A 270 -14.07 15.78 1.91
CA GLY A 270 -12.82 16.04 2.65
C GLY A 270 -11.65 15.13 2.28
N ASP A 271 -11.87 14.09 1.46
CA ASP A 271 -10.82 13.24 0.89
C ASP A 271 -11.01 13.11 -0.64
N PRO A 272 -10.38 14.00 -1.44
CA PRO A 272 -10.50 13.96 -2.89
C PRO A 272 -9.66 12.85 -3.55
N THR A 273 -8.96 12.04 -2.75
CA THR A 273 -8.09 10.97 -3.22
C THR A 273 -8.75 9.59 -3.18
N THR A 274 -9.97 9.49 -2.65
CA THR A 274 -10.68 8.23 -2.48
C THR A 274 -12.07 8.28 -3.12
N VAL A 275 -12.47 7.23 -3.85
CA VAL A 275 -13.83 7.09 -4.39
C VAL A 275 -14.46 5.81 -3.84
N GLN A 276 -15.55 5.95 -3.10
CA GLN A 276 -16.34 4.81 -2.60
C GLN A 276 -17.21 4.25 -3.72
N ILE A 277 -17.20 2.93 -3.91
CA ILE A 277 -18.10 2.29 -4.88
C ILE A 277 -19.50 2.20 -4.26
N PRO A 278 -20.59 2.64 -4.93
CA PRO A 278 -21.95 2.55 -4.38
C PRO A 278 -22.36 1.11 -4.06
N LYS A 279 -23.17 0.90 -3.02
CA LYS A 279 -23.58 -0.46 -2.58
C LYS A 279 -24.42 -1.21 -3.62
N ASP A 280 -25.17 -0.46 -4.42
CA ASP A 280 -26.00 -0.92 -5.52
C ASP A 280 -25.26 -0.99 -6.87
N ASP A 281 -23.96 -0.64 -6.91
CA ASP A 281 -23.17 -0.72 -8.13
C ASP A 281 -23.02 -2.19 -8.57
N PRO A 282 -23.42 -2.53 -9.82
CA PRO A 282 -23.31 -3.89 -10.35
C PRO A 282 -21.90 -4.47 -10.35
N ILE A 283 -20.85 -3.63 -10.27
CA ILE A 283 -19.47 -4.12 -10.23
C ILE A 283 -19.18 -4.98 -8.99
N ARG A 284 -19.92 -4.75 -7.89
CA ARG A 284 -19.72 -5.46 -6.62
C ARG A 284 -19.97 -6.96 -6.73
N GLN A 285 -20.74 -7.43 -7.73
CA GLN A 285 -20.95 -8.87 -7.96
C GLN A 285 -19.66 -9.61 -8.38
N TYR A 286 -18.62 -8.86 -8.80
CA TYR A 286 -17.35 -9.39 -9.26
C TYR A 286 -16.21 -9.26 -8.24
N ILE A 287 -16.55 -8.94 -6.98
CA ILE A 287 -15.60 -8.96 -5.87
C ILE A 287 -15.07 -10.38 -5.69
N GLN A 288 -13.75 -10.51 -5.57
CA GLN A 288 -13.06 -11.76 -5.28
C GLN A 288 -12.19 -11.59 -4.04
N ARG A 289 -12.31 -12.54 -3.10
CA ARG A 289 -11.49 -12.63 -1.88
C ARG A 289 -10.14 -13.26 -2.23
N MET A 290 -9.08 -12.80 -1.57
CA MET A 290 -7.71 -13.18 -1.94
C MET A 290 -6.97 -13.77 -0.75
N PRO A 291 -7.13 -15.09 -0.50
CA PRO A 291 -6.30 -15.79 0.47
C PRO A 291 -4.83 -15.80 0.03
N ILE A 292 -3.92 -15.46 0.95
CA ILE A 292 -2.48 -15.32 0.71
C ILE A 292 -1.65 -16.03 1.78
N ARG A 293 -0.60 -16.72 1.37
CA ARG A 293 0.30 -17.46 2.27
C ARG A 293 1.24 -16.54 3.01
N LYS A 294 1.64 -16.93 4.23
CA LYS A 294 2.74 -16.30 4.98
C LYS A 294 3.97 -16.08 4.10
N GLY A 295 4.62 -14.94 4.26
CA GLY A 295 5.84 -14.58 3.52
C GLY A 295 5.60 -14.18 2.06
N SER A 296 4.34 -14.06 1.63
CA SER A 296 3.98 -13.63 0.27
C SER A 296 3.63 -12.14 0.22
N LEU A 297 3.95 -11.51 -0.89
CA LEU A 297 3.56 -10.14 -1.22
C LEU A 297 2.43 -10.16 -2.24
N LEU A 298 1.28 -9.60 -1.85
CA LEU A 298 0.20 -9.28 -2.78
C LEU A 298 0.41 -7.84 -3.27
N VAL A 299 0.47 -7.64 -4.59
CA VAL A 299 0.57 -6.33 -5.23
C VAL A 299 -0.63 -6.14 -6.15
N TRP A 300 -1.27 -4.97 -6.08
CA TRP A 300 -2.38 -4.61 -6.97
C TRP A 300 -2.18 -3.24 -7.62
N ASP A 301 -2.80 -3.06 -8.78
CA ASP A 301 -2.91 -1.77 -9.44
C ASP A 301 -3.93 -0.89 -8.70
N SER A 302 -3.57 0.36 -8.41
CA SER A 302 -4.44 1.30 -7.66
C SER A 302 -5.76 1.60 -8.37
N ARG A 303 -5.88 1.23 -9.65
CA ARG A 303 -7.11 1.30 -10.42
C ARG A 303 -8.11 0.18 -10.08
N LEU A 304 -7.78 -0.78 -9.21
CA LEU A 304 -8.72 -1.81 -8.78
C LEU A 304 -9.57 -1.32 -7.59
N PRO A 305 -10.91 -1.42 -7.65
CA PRO A 305 -11.75 -1.34 -6.48
C PRO A 305 -11.37 -2.45 -5.52
N HIS A 306 -11.06 -2.10 -4.29
CA HIS A 306 -10.58 -3.03 -3.29
C HIS A 306 -11.03 -2.64 -1.89
N GLY A 307 -10.72 -3.48 -0.92
CA GLY A 307 -10.93 -3.22 0.49
C GLY A 307 -10.57 -4.42 1.33
N ASN A 308 -11.06 -4.40 2.57
CA ASN A 308 -10.98 -5.55 3.47
C ASN A 308 -12.37 -6.14 3.73
N PHE A 309 -12.45 -7.47 3.84
CA PHE A 309 -13.66 -8.19 4.23
C PHE A 309 -13.49 -8.84 5.63
N PRO A 310 -14.58 -9.19 6.33
CA PRO A 310 -14.54 -9.63 7.72
C PRO A 310 -13.85 -10.96 7.93
N ASN A 311 -13.02 -11.00 8.99
CA ASN A 311 -12.58 -12.25 9.59
C ASN A 311 -13.81 -13.02 10.13
N ASN A 312 -13.80 -14.33 9.93
CA ASN A 312 -14.80 -15.28 10.39
C ASN A 312 -14.14 -16.59 10.87
N SER A 313 -12.96 -16.49 11.49
CA SER A 313 -12.17 -17.62 11.97
C SER A 313 -11.66 -17.41 13.40
N ASN A 314 -10.93 -18.40 13.91
CA ASN A 314 -10.21 -18.30 15.19
C ASN A 314 -8.75 -17.86 15.03
N GLN A 315 -8.34 -17.45 13.82
CA GLN A 315 -7.00 -16.96 13.54
C GLN A 315 -6.99 -15.43 13.39
N MET A 316 -5.84 -14.84 13.69
CA MET A 316 -5.59 -13.44 13.36
C MET A 316 -5.08 -13.34 11.93
N ARG A 317 -5.40 -12.21 11.30
CA ARG A 317 -4.77 -11.81 10.05
C ARG A 317 -3.82 -10.66 10.33
N ILE A 318 -2.53 -10.82 10.02
CA ILE A 318 -1.48 -9.83 10.32
C ILE A 318 -0.65 -9.55 9.07
N VAL A 319 -0.50 -8.27 8.71
CA VAL A 319 0.29 -7.85 7.53
C VAL A 319 1.05 -6.55 7.75
N GLN A 320 2.01 -6.33 6.88
CA GLN A 320 2.55 -5.00 6.60
C GLN A 320 1.90 -4.43 5.33
N TYR A 321 1.41 -3.19 5.38
CA TYR A 321 1.15 -2.43 4.16
C TYR A 321 2.48 -1.90 3.66
N LEU A 322 2.82 -2.15 2.39
CA LEU A 322 4.11 -1.79 1.81
C LEU A 322 3.95 -1.63 0.30
N HIS A 323 4.33 -0.47 -0.23
CA HIS A 323 4.51 -0.32 -1.67
C HIS A 323 5.71 0.56 -2.01
N MET A 324 6.09 0.50 -3.29
CA MET A 324 7.09 1.37 -3.86
C MET A 324 6.50 2.13 -5.03
N ALA A 325 7.05 3.30 -5.30
CA ALA A 325 6.65 4.15 -6.41
C ALA A 325 7.89 4.67 -7.14
N PRO A 326 7.80 4.94 -8.46
CA PRO A 326 8.89 5.56 -9.20
C PRO A 326 9.27 6.91 -8.59
N ILE A 327 10.57 7.19 -8.46
CA ILE A 327 11.01 8.51 -8.01
C ILE A 327 10.64 9.64 -8.97
N SER A 328 10.19 9.30 -10.18
CA SER A 328 9.70 10.22 -11.19
C SER A 328 8.23 10.58 -11.00
N ASP A 329 7.50 9.90 -10.11
CA ASP A 329 6.11 10.27 -9.78
C ASP A 329 6.10 11.70 -9.21
N GLU A 330 5.45 12.62 -9.90
CA GLU A 330 5.39 14.05 -9.55
C GLU A 330 4.51 14.31 -8.32
N ALA A 331 3.68 13.34 -7.92
CA ALA A 331 2.79 13.43 -6.77
C ALA A 331 3.49 13.29 -5.41
N ILE A 332 4.65 12.62 -5.40
CA ILE A 332 5.25 12.11 -4.17
C ILE A 332 6.74 12.37 -4.11
N ARG A 333 7.23 12.38 -2.87
CA ARG A 333 8.64 12.29 -2.51
C ARG A 333 8.82 11.20 -1.46
N PRO A 334 10.06 10.72 -1.23
CA PRO A 334 10.35 9.90 -0.05
C PRO A 334 9.76 10.53 1.21
N TYR A 335 9.26 9.70 2.13
CA TYR A 335 8.75 10.23 3.40
C TYR A 335 9.88 10.97 4.12
N PRO A 336 9.61 12.12 4.77
CA PRO A 336 10.66 13.05 5.14
C PRO A 336 11.33 12.65 6.46
N LEU A 337 11.99 11.50 6.48
CA LEU A 337 12.79 10.99 7.60
C LEU A 337 14.21 11.54 7.56
N THR A 338 14.84 11.64 8.73
CA THR A 338 16.29 11.63 8.88
C THR A 338 16.76 10.24 9.31
N LYS A 339 18.08 10.00 9.34
CA LYS A 339 18.60 8.69 9.78
C LYS A 339 18.39 8.46 11.27
N GLU A 340 18.29 9.53 12.03
CA GLU A 340 18.01 9.53 13.47
C GLU A 340 16.56 9.13 13.79
N ASP A 341 15.64 9.26 12.83
CA ASP A 341 14.25 8.79 12.97
C ASP A 341 14.13 7.26 12.83
N LEU A 342 15.19 6.57 12.37
CA LEU A 342 15.18 5.13 12.19
C LEU A 342 15.55 4.41 13.51
N PRO A 343 15.05 3.18 13.73
CA PRO A 343 15.42 2.38 14.90
C PRO A 343 16.93 2.18 15.01
N SER A 344 17.46 2.22 16.23
CA SER A 344 18.90 2.07 16.50
C SER A 344 19.48 0.72 16.04
N GLU A 345 18.66 -0.34 16.05
CA GLU A 345 19.07 -1.69 15.66
C GLU A 345 18.94 -1.91 14.14
N PHE A 346 18.29 -0.99 13.42
CA PHE A 346 18.09 -1.10 11.97
C PHE A 346 19.35 -0.68 11.21
N HIS A 347 19.77 -1.52 10.27
CA HIS A 347 20.94 -1.27 9.44
C HIS A 347 20.53 -0.97 7.99
N LEU A 348 20.80 0.25 7.53
CA LEU A 348 20.56 0.64 6.14
C LEU A 348 21.51 -0.11 5.20
N SER A 349 20.93 -0.88 4.28
CA SER A 349 21.63 -1.45 3.14
C SER A 349 21.89 -0.37 2.07
N GLU A 350 22.76 -0.66 1.09
CA GLU A 350 22.97 0.26 -0.04
C GLU A 350 21.68 0.53 -0.82
N LEU A 351 20.84 -0.50 -1.01
CA LEU A 351 19.52 -0.37 -1.61
C LEU A 351 18.59 0.46 -0.71
N GLY A 352 18.59 0.20 0.59
CA GLY A 352 17.81 0.94 1.58
C GLY A 352 18.13 2.43 1.60
N GLU A 353 19.40 2.81 1.52
CA GLU A 353 19.81 4.21 1.41
C GLU A 353 19.13 4.93 0.24
N LYS A 354 18.90 4.24 -0.89
CA LYS A 354 18.21 4.79 -2.07
C LYS A 354 16.69 4.78 -1.90
N LEU A 355 16.12 3.65 -1.45
CA LEU A 355 14.67 3.49 -1.29
C LEU A 355 14.08 4.45 -0.25
N TYR A 356 14.80 4.71 0.85
CA TYR A 356 14.40 5.66 1.88
C TYR A 356 14.73 7.12 1.51
N GLY A 357 15.41 7.37 0.39
CA GLY A 357 15.75 8.72 -0.06
C GLY A 357 16.97 9.36 0.60
N PHE A 358 17.80 8.61 1.33
CA PHE A 358 19.05 9.13 1.92
C PHE A 358 20.19 9.27 0.91
N LYS A 359 20.12 8.52 -0.20
CA LYS A 359 21.00 8.62 -1.36
C LYS A 359 20.16 8.76 -2.63
N SER A 360 20.67 9.55 -3.57
CA SER A 360 20.07 9.69 -4.89
C SER A 360 20.31 8.42 -5.71
N TRP A 361 19.38 8.12 -6.62
CA TRP A 361 19.62 7.22 -7.74
C TRP A 361 20.54 7.90 -8.78
N GLU A 362 20.99 7.15 -9.79
CA GLU A 362 22.04 7.65 -10.68
C GLU A 362 21.54 8.59 -11.79
N SER A 363 20.25 8.56 -12.13
CA SER A 363 19.71 9.39 -13.20
C SER A 363 19.83 10.89 -12.91
N SER A 364 19.88 11.69 -13.98
CA SER A 364 19.90 13.16 -13.86
C SER A 364 18.62 13.68 -13.20
N LEU A 365 17.47 13.05 -13.45
CA LEU A 365 16.20 13.36 -12.80
C LEU A 365 16.27 13.08 -11.29
N ALA A 366 16.79 11.91 -10.90
CA ALA A 366 17.02 11.55 -9.51
C ALA A 366 17.93 12.56 -8.81
N LYS A 367 19.05 12.89 -9.45
CA LYS A 367 20.05 13.85 -8.95
C LYS A 367 19.46 15.25 -8.83
N LYS A 368 18.59 15.66 -9.75
CA LYS A 368 17.91 16.96 -9.72
C LYS A 368 16.94 17.03 -8.53
N ARG A 369 15.98 16.09 -8.43
CA ARG A 369 14.99 16.05 -7.33
C ARG A 369 15.67 15.98 -5.96
N PHE A 370 16.69 15.13 -5.82
CA PHE A 370 17.47 15.02 -4.58
C PHE A 370 18.15 16.34 -4.15
N ARG A 371 18.68 17.12 -5.10
CA ARG A 371 19.35 18.41 -4.82
C ARG A 371 18.37 19.52 -4.48
N GLU A 372 17.25 19.61 -5.20
CA GLU A 372 16.24 20.65 -5.00
C GLU A 372 15.66 20.62 -3.57
N GLU A 373 15.53 19.43 -2.98
CA GLU A 373 14.81 19.24 -1.71
C GLU A 373 15.71 19.18 -0.48
N ARG A 374 16.92 18.61 -0.59
CA ARG A 374 17.90 18.70 0.50
C ARG A 374 18.30 20.15 0.77
N ASN A 375 18.28 21.01 -0.25
CA ASN A 375 18.52 22.43 -0.08
C ASN A 375 17.45 23.11 0.77
N SER A 376 16.16 22.78 0.68
CA SER A 376 15.12 23.42 1.50
C SER A 376 15.25 23.06 2.99
N ARG A 377 15.44 21.77 3.32
CA ARG A 377 15.63 21.32 4.72
C ARG A 377 16.97 21.76 5.31
N VAL A 378 18.07 21.68 4.56
CA VAL A 378 19.38 22.17 5.03
C VAL A 378 19.37 23.69 5.18
N LEU A 379 18.68 24.44 4.32
CA LEU A 379 18.55 25.90 4.47
C LEU A 379 17.68 26.27 5.67
N GLU A 380 16.60 25.54 5.95
CA GLU A 380 15.79 25.75 7.16
C GLU A 380 16.54 25.38 8.44
N THR A 381 17.21 24.22 8.49
CA THR A 381 18.04 23.83 9.63
C THR A 381 19.23 24.78 9.82
N ALA A 382 19.91 25.20 8.75
CA ALA A 382 21.00 26.17 8.83
C ALA A 382 20.50 27.57 9.23
N ASN A 383 19.30 27.97 8.82
CA ASN A 383 18.67 29.22 9.25
C ASN A 383 18.25 29.16 10.72
N PHE A 384 17.69 28.04 11.17
CA PHE A 384 17.36 27.80 12.57
C PHE A 384 18.62 27.82 13.45
N GLU A 385 19.69 27.11 13.06
CA GLU A 385 20.97 27.14 13.76
C GLU A 385 21.62 28.53 13.75
N ARG A 386 21.49 29.31 12.66
CA ARG A 386 21.92 30.73 12.62
C ARG A 386 21.13 31.62 13.55
N GLN A 387 19.81 31.43 13.63
CA GLN A 387 18.94 32.19 14.53
C GLN A 387 19.30 31.88 15.99
N VAL A 388 19.47 30.60 16.34
CA VAL A 388 19.91 30.17 17.67
C VAL A 388 21.28 30.76 18.02
N ARG A 389 22.26 30.71 17.10
CA ARG A 389 23.60 31.31 17.33
C ARG A 389 23.59 32.83 17.43
N THR A 390 22.68 33.50 16.73
CA THR A 390 22.53 34.97 16.81
C THR A 390 21.93 35.37 18.15
N VAL A 391 20.90 34.65 18.61
CA VAL A 391 20.27 34.87 19.92
C VAL A 391 21.25 34.63 21.07
N MET A 392 22.06 33.56 20.97
CA MET A 392 23.10 33.24 21.98
C MET A 392 24.31 34.19 21.99
N LYS A 393 24.51 35.00 20.93
CA LYS A 393 25.57 36.02 20.89
C LYS A 393 25.09 37.41 21.31
N SER A 394 23.77 37.60 21.41
CA SER A 394 23.12 38.84 21.85
C SER A 394 22.69 38.84 23.33
N GLN A 395 22.93 37.73 24.03
CA GLN A 395 22.93 37.62 25.49
C GLN A 395 24.38 37.57 25.96
#